data_AF-A0A9D4PDM2-F1
#
_entry.id   AF-A0A9D4PDM2-F1
#
_cell.length_a   1.000
_cell.length_b   1.000
_cell.length_c   1.000
_cell.angle_alpha   90.00
_cell.angle_beta   90.00
_cell.angle_gamma   90.00
#
_symmetry.space_group_name_H-M   'P 1'
#
loop_
_entity.id
_entity.type
_entity.pdbx_description
1 polymer ?
#
loop_
_entity_poly.entity_id
_entity_poly.type
_entity_poly.pdbx_seq_one_letter_code
_entity_poly.pdbx_strand_id
1 'polypeptide(L)'
;MDMFAGKTLIRADGSEHPAEEVLCDVKLVALYFSAHWCPPCRHFTPILADAHAEAKEALAGCAEVVFVSLDRSKEDMVKYMEECHGNWYAIKYEDPWRE
;
A
#
# COMPACT_ATOMS: atom_id res chain seq x y z
N MET A 1 2.12 12.27 12.76
CA MET A 1 1.94 11.69 11.41
C MET A 1 1.32 12.76 10.53
N ASP A 2 2.12 13.75 10.11
CA ASP A 2 1.64 14.87 9.28
C ASP A 2 1.60 14.49 7.78
N MET A 3 2.42 13.52 7.38
CA MET A 3 2.60 13.07 5.99
C MET A 3 1.31 12.57 5.31
N PHE A 4 0.35 12.05 6.07
CA PHE A 4 -0.90 11.51 5.56
C PHE A 4 -2.12 12.40 5.86
N ALA A 5 -1.92 13.59 6.43
CA ALA A 5 -3.01 14.48 6.81
C ALA A 5 -3.86 14.86 5.59
N GLY A 6 -5.18 14.67 5.70
CA GLY A 6 -6.12 14.95 4.60
C GLY A 6 -5.97 14.06 3.34
N LYS A 7 -5.18 12.98 3.40
CA LYS A 7 -4.99 12.05 2.28
C LYS A 7 -6.04 10.95 2.26
N THR A 8 -6.30 10.42 1.07
CA THR A 8 -7.16 9.26 0.86
C THR A 8 -6.31 8.08 0.38
N LEU A 9 -6.45 6.95 1.05
CA LEU A 9 -5.84 5.69 0.68
C LEU A 9 -6.83 4.81 -0.07
N ILE A 10 -6.33 3.97 -0.97
CA ILE A 10 -7.14 3.04 -1.74
C ILE A 10 -6.71 1.59 -1.53
N ARG A 11 -7.64 0.65 -1.69
CA ARG A 11 -7.34 -0.79 -1.75
C ARG A 11 -7.46 -1.31 -3.18
N ALA A 12 -7.03 -2.56 -3.38
CA ALA A 12 -7.11 -3.24 -4.67
C ALA A 12 -8.55 -3.35 -5.20
N ASP A 13 -9.55 -3.43 -4.31
CA ASP A 13 -10.98 -3.44 -4.67
C ASP A 13 -11.54 -2.06 -5.07
N GLY A 14 -10.70 -1.03 -5.09
CA GLY A 14 -11.08 0.35 -5.40
C GLY A 14 -11.76 1.09 -4.25
N SER A 15 -11.92 0.47 -3.07
CA SER A 15 -12.46 1.17 -1.90
C SER A 15 -11.50 2.27 -1.41
N GLU A 16 -12.08 3.40 -1.04
CA GLU A 16 -11.34 4.59 -0.61
C GLU A 16 -11.58 4.86 0.88
N HIS A 17 -10.52 5.19 1.60
CA HIS A 17 -10.55 5.40 3.04
C HIS A 17 -9.70 6.62 3.43
N PRO A 18 -10.18 7.50 4.32
CA PRO A 18 -9.33 8.55 4.87
C PRO A 18 -8.10 7.96 5.57
N ALA A 19 -6.91 8.48 5.27
CA ALA A 19 -5.68 7.93 5.84
C ALA A 19 -5.64 8.03 7.37
N GLU A 20 -6.25 9.08 7.93
CA GLU A 20 -6.37 9.28 9.38
C GLU A 20 -7.24 8.21 10.05
N GLU A 21 -8.28 7.70 9.37
CA GLU A 21 -9.13 6.61 9.87
C GLU A 21 -8.39 5.27 9.80
N VAL A 22 -7.67 5.02 8.71
CA VAL A 22 -6.94 3.77 8.51
C VAL A 22 -5.74 3.64 9.45
N LEU A 23 -5.04 4.75 9.71
CA LEU A 23 -3.73 4.75 10.38
C LEU A 23 -3.80 5.19 11.85
N CYS A 24 -4.99 5.46 12.41
CA CYS A 24 -5.15 5.99 13.77
C CYS A 24 -4.54 5.07 14.86
N ASP A 25 -4.72 3.76 14.72
CA ASP A 25 -4.22 2.74 15.66
C ASP A 25 -2.94 2.06 15.16
N VAL A 26 -2.44 2.46 13.98
CA VAL A 26 -1.22 1.92 13.40
C VAL A 26 -0.02 2.63 14.03
N LYS A 27 0.88 1.86 14.64
CA LYS A 27 2.13 2.36 15.25
C LYS A 27 3.30 2.35 14.27
N LEU A 28 3.27 1.42 13.32
CA LEU A 28 4.31 1.26 12.30
C LEU A 28 3.68 1.31 10.91
N VAL A 29 4.07 2.30 10.12
CA VAL A 29 3.71 2.40 8.71
C VAL A 29 4.93 2.10 7.85
N ALA A 30 4.84 1.07 7.02
CA ALA A 30 5.86 0.74 6.04
C ALA A 30 5.47 1.32 4.67
N LEU A 31 6.24 2.30 4.19
CA LEU A 31 6.10 2.82 2.84
C LEU A 31 6.76 1.85 1.86
N TYR A 32 5.98 1.32 0.92
CA TYR A 32 6.47 0.39 -0.09
C TYR A 32 6.47 1.07 -1.47
N PHE A 33 7.65 1.40 -1.97
CA PHE A 33 7.83 2.00 -3.30
C PHE A 33 8.12 0.91 -4.32
N SER A 34 7.26 0.75 -5.31
CA SER A 34 7.39 -0.33 -6.29
C SER A 34 6.59 -0.07 -7.56
N ALA A 35 6.78 -0.92 -8.58
CA ALA A 35 6.00 -0.88 -9.81
C ALA A 35 5.87 -2.27 -10.47
N HIS A 36 4.76 -2.49 -11.18
CA HIS A 36 4.46 -3.72 -11.90
C HIS A 36 5.50 -4.03 -12.96
N TRP A 37 5.95 -3.01 -13.70
CA TRP A 37 6.89 -3.17 -14.80
C TRP A 37 8.27 -3.67 -14.35
N CYS A 38 8.59 -3.59 -13.05
CA CYS A 38 9.84 -4.02 -12.45
C CYS A 38 9.83 -5.53 -12.13
N PRO A 39 10.60 -6.38 -12.83
CA PRO A 39 10.60 -7.83 -12.60
C PRO A 39 11.00 -8.27 -11.18
N PRO A 40 12.08 -7.75 -10.54
CA PRO A 40 12.41 -8.17 -9.17
C PRO A 40 11.32 -7.75 -8.18
N CYS A 41 10.66 -6.63 -8.43
CA CYS A 41 9.55 -6.15 -7.61
C CYS A 41 8.37 -7.13 -7.57
N ARG A 42 8.00 -7.70 -8.73
CA ARG A 42 6.93 -8.73 -8.80
C ARG A 42 7.26 -10.00 -8.04
N HIS A 43 8.54 -10.33 -7.87
CA HIS A 43 8.95 -11.49 -7.06
C HIS A 43 8.98 -11.18 -5.56
N PHE A 44 9.30 -9.94 -5.20
CA PHE A 44 9.40 -9.52 -3.80
C PHE A 44 8.03 -9.25 -3.17
N THR A 45 7.07 -8.67 -3.91
CA THR A 45 5.76 -8.30 -3.34
C THR A 45 5.03 -9.46 -2.66
N PRO A 46 4.95 -10.68 -3.24
CA PRO A 46 4.29 -11.79 -2.56
C PRO A 46 4.96 -12.13 -1.22
N ILE A 47 6.29 -12.07 -1.14
CA ILE A 47 7.04 -12.30 0.11
C ILE A 47 6.69 -11.22 1.15
N LEU A 48 6.56 -9.96 0.71
CA LEU A 48 6.14 -8.87 1.58
C LEU A 48 4.68 -9.03 2.02
N ALA A 49 3.80 -9.54 1.16
CA ALA A 49 2.40 -9.80 1.47
C ALA A 49 2.26 -10.83 2.60
N ASP A 50 3.03 -11.91 2.55
CA ASP A 50 3.08 -12.93 3.59
C ASP A 50 3.62 -12.34 4.90
N ALA A 51 4.76 -11.64 4.85
CA ALA A 51 5.36 -11.01 6.03
C ALA A 51 4.43 -9.96 6.67
N HIS A 52 3.68 -9.21 5.86
CA HIS A 52 2.69 -8.26 6.36
C HIS A 52 1.53 -8.95 7.08
N ALA A 53 1.00 -10.05 6.53
CA ALA A 53 -0.05 -10.81 7.19
C ALA A 53 0.41 -11.33 8.56
N GLU A 54 1.61 -11.92 8.63
CA GLU A 54 2.22 -12.38 9.88
C GLU A 54 2.43 -11.23 10.89
N ALA A 55 2.96 -10.09 10.43
CA ALA A 55 3.19 -8.93 11.28
C ALA A 55 1.89 -8.33 11.81
N LYS A 56 0.83 -8.30 10.98
CA LYS A 56 -0.47 -7.78 11.37
C LYS A 56 -1.10 -8.63 12.47
N GLU A 57 -0.93 -9.95 12.41
CA GLU A 57 -1.36 -10.85 13.50
C GLU A 57 -0.49 -10.68 14.76
N ALA A 58 0.83 -10.74 14.61
CA ALA A 58 1.77 -10.68 15.74
C ALA A 58 1.74 -9.34 16.49
N LEU A 59 1.47 -8.24 15.79
CA LEU A 59 1.40 -6.89 16.35
C LEU A 59 -0.04 -6.40 16.58
N ALA A 60 -1.03 -7.31 16.56
CA ALA A 60 -2.45 -7.00 16.78
C ALA A 60 -2.95 -5.80 15.93
N GLY A 61 -2.57 -5.76 14.66
CA GLY A 61 -2.98 -4.72 13.71
C GLY A 61 -2.18 -3.41 13.80
N CYS A 62 -1.17 -3.31 14.66
CA CYS A 62 -0.40 -2.07 14.84
C CYS A 62 0.61 -1.79 13.71
N ALA A 63 0.70 -2.64 12.68
CA ALA A 63 1.56 -2.45 11.52
C ALA A 63 0.74 -2.48 10.22
N GLU A 64 1.03 -1.55 9.31
CA GLU A 64 0.34 -1.46 8.02
C GLU A 64 1.33 -1.08 6.91
N VAL A 65 1.06 -1.57 5.70
CA VAL A 65 1.81 -1.21 4.50
C VAL A 65 1.03 -0.17 3.71
N VAL A 66 1.72 0.88 3.26
CA VAL A 66 1.18 1.85 2.31
C VAL A 66 2.03 1.81 1.04
N PHE A 67 1.42 1.31 -0.03
CA PHE A 67 2.02 1.23 -1.35
C PHE A 67 2.06 2.60 -2.04
N VAL A 68 3.22 2.95 -2.58
CA VAL A 68 3.46 4.14 -3.39
C VAL A 68 3.87 3.65 -4.78
N SER A 69 2.93 3.73 -5.73
CA SER A 69 3.12 3.21 -7.07
C SER A 69 4.02 4.10 -7.93
N LEU A 70 5.08 3.48 -8.46
CA LEU A 70 5.93 4.03 -9.52
C LEU A 70 5.51 3.52 -10.92
N ASP A 71 4.29 2.99 -11.02
CA ASP A 71 3.69 2.62 -12.29
C ASP A 71 3.42 3.86 -13.14
N ARG A 72 3.29 3.61 -14.44
CA ARG A 72 3.10 4.67 -15.45
C ARG A 72 1.64 4.90 -15.79
N SER A 73 0.74 4.08 -15.25
CA SER A 73 -0.70 4.20 -15.39
C SER A 73 -1.41 3.69 -14.14
N LYS A 74 -2.65 4.16 -13.95
CA LYS A 74 -3.52 3.68 -12.87
C LYS A 74 -3.89 2.22 -13.08
N GLU A 75 -4.06 1.82 -14.33
CA GLU A 75 -4.40 0.46 -14.73
C GLU A 75 -3.27 -0.52 -14.34
N ASP A 76 -2.01 -0.16 -14.59
CA ASP A 76 -0.85 -0.97 -14.18
C ASP A 76 -0.75 -1.08 -12.65
N MET A 77 -0.99 0.02 -11.94
CA MET A 77 -1.02 0.04 -10.49
C MET A 77 -2.09 -0.92 -9.93
N VAL A 78 -3.33 -0.82 -10.42
CA VAL A 78 -4.43 -1.69 -9.98
C VAL A 78 -4.12 -3.15 -10.29
N LYS A 79 -3.66 -3.44 -11.51
CA LYS A 79 -3.27 -4.79 -11.92
C LYS A 79 -2.18 -5.37 -11.03
N TYR A 80 -1.19 -4.57 -10.62
CA TYR A 80 -0.16 -5.03 -9.71
C TYR A 80 -0.70 -5.36 -8.32
N MET A 81 -1.59 -4.51 -7.81
CA MET A 81 -2.24 -4.73 -6.54
C MET A 81 -3.09 -6.01 -6.55
N GLU A 82 -3.81 -6.29 -7.64
CA GLU A 82 -4.60 -7.50 -7.79
C GLU A 82 -3.73 -8.77 -7.94
N GLU A 83 -2.63 -8.69 -8.69
CA GLU A 83 -1.82 -9.88 -9.03
C GLU A 83 -0.82 -10.29 -7.94
N CYS A 84 -0.27 -9.33 -7.19
CA CYS A 84 0.90 -9.60 -6.35
C CYS A 84 0.82 -9.07 -4.91
N HIS A 85 -0.10 -8.14 -4.60
CA HIS A 85 -0.11 -7.45 -3.30
C HIS A 85 -0.93 -8.20 -2.26
N GLY A 86 -0.65 -7.93 -0.98
CA GLY A 86 -1.51 -8.30 0.13
C GLY A 86 -2.70 -7.34 0.31
N ASN A 87 -3.54 -7.62 1.30
CA ASN A 87 -4.67 -6.76 1.67
C ASN A 87 -4.19 -5.53 2.48
N TRP A 88 -3.49 -4.62 1.81
CA TRP A 88 -3.01 -3.35 2.34
C TRP A 88 -3.44 -2.17 1.47
N TYR A 89 -3.00 -0.97 1.84
CA TYR A 89 -3.44 0.28 1.21
C TYR A 89 -2.42 0.82 0.23
N ALA A 90 -2.85 1.73 -0.64
CA ALA A 90 -2.02 2.49 -1.55
C ALA A 90 -2.39 3.97 -1.56
N ILE A 91 -1.44 4.83 -1.90
CA ILE A 91 -1.71 6.22 -2.27
C ILE A 91 -2.44 6.25 -3.60
N LYS A 92 -3.44 7.14 -3.74
CA LYS A 92 -4.11 7.36 -5.03
C LYS A 92 -3.09 7.67 -6.13
N TYR A 93 -3.28 7.09 -7.30
CA TYR A 93 -2.37 7.28 -8.43
C TYR A 93 -2.21 8.78 -8.79
N GLU A 94 -3.29 9.54 -8.67
CA GLU A 94 -3.34 10.97 -9.00
C GLU A 94 -2.85 11.89 -7.86
N ASP A 95 -2.47 11.34 -6.70
CA ASP A 95 -2.01 12.15 -5.59
C ASP A 95 -0.60 12.70 -5.87
N PRO A 96 -0.36 14.02 -5.73
CA PRO A 96 0.95 14.63 -5.95
C PRO A 96 2.07 14.06 -5.07
N TRP A 97 1.75 13.47 -3.92
CA TRP A 97 2.74 12.91 -3.01
C TRP A 97 3.40 11.63 -3.54
N ARG A 98 2.84 11.03 -4.61
CA ARG A 98 3.45 9.90 -5.32
C ARG A 98 4.79 10.26 -5.97
N GLU A 99 5.03 11.55 -6.26
CA GLU A 99 6.19 12.07 -7.01
C GLU A 99 7.16 12.90 -6.15
#